data_AF-A0A3C0HGE9-F1
#
_entry.id   AF-A0A3C0HGE9-F1
#
_cell.length_a   1.000
_cell.length_b   1.000
_cell.length_c   1.000
_cell.angle_alpha   90.00
_cell.angle_beta   90.00
_cell.angle_gamma   90.00
#
_symmetry.space_group_name_H-M   'P 1'
#
loop_
_entity.id
_entity.type
_entity.pdbx_description
1 polymer ?
#
loop_
_entity_poly.entity_id
_entity_poly.type
_entity_poly.pdbx_seq_one_letter_code
_entity_poly.pdbx_strand_id
1 'polypeptide(L)'
;MVMLVLLLLGLCAGLASGLPVAFVIGGVALLVAGLGTLLGSFDPVFLQALPNRLFDTLTSQTLLAVPLFVFMGVMLERSRLAEALLTRVAALFGQKRGGLAVAAIVGGAIGAASTGIVGPSA
;
A
#
# COMPACT_ATOMS: atom_id res chain seq x y z
N MET A 1 -5.17 10.84 27.38
CA MET A 1 -3.92 10.06 27.53
C MET A 1 -4.18 8.56 27.65
N VAL A 2 -5.07 8.10 28.55
CA VAL A 2 -5.42 6.68 28.71
C VAL A 2 -5.87 6.00 27.40
N MET A 3 -6.69 6.68 26.60
CA MET A 3 -7.17 6.17 25.29
C MET A 3 -6.05 5.87 24.30
N LEU A 4 -5.03 6.73 24.27
CA LEU A 4 -3.90 6.60 23.34
C LEU A 4 -3.02 5.41 23.71
N VAL A 5 -2.86 5.16 25.01
CA VAL A 5 -2.14 3.99 25.54
C VAL A 5 -2.88 2.70 25.20
N LEU A 6 -4.21 2.68 25.37
CA LEU A 6 -5.05 1.54 24.96
C LEU A 6 -4.98 1.27 23.46
N LEU A 7 -5.01 2.30 22.62
CA LEU A 7 -4.87 2.18 21.18
C LEU A 7 -3.51 1.61 20.78
N LEU A 8 -2.43 2.15 21.35
CA LEU A 8 -1.06 1.71 21.05
C LEU A 8 -0.83 0.26 21.47
N LEU A 9 -1.20 -0.10 22.70
CA LEU A 9 -1.06 -1.47 23.21
C LEU A 9 -1.93 -2.45 22.41
N GLY A 10 -3.16 -2.05 22.09
CA GLY A 10 -4.06 -2.85 21.25
C GLY A 10 -3.51 -3.09 19.86
N LEU A 11 -2.93 -2.07 19.22
CA LEU A 11 -2.31 -2.22 17.89
C LEU A 11 -1.09 -3.13 17.95
N CYS A 12 -0.20 -2.92 18.93
CA CYS A 12 0.98 -3.77 19.09
C CYS A 12 0.60 -5.24 19.34
N ALA A 13 -0.36 -5.49 20.22
CA ALA A 13 -0.84 -6.84 20.51
C ALA A 13 -1.55 -7.48 19.29
N GLY A 14 -2.38 -6.70 18.58
CA GLY A 14 -3.10 -7.17 17.41
C GLY A 14 -2.21 -7.42 16.19
N LEU A 15 -1.12 -6.67 16.02
CA LEU A 15 -0.14 -6.95 14.97
C LEU A 15 0.71 -8.17 15.31
N ALA A 16 1.00 -8.39 16.60
CA ALA A 16 1.76 -9.55 17.07
C ALA A 16 1.00 -10.88 16.93
N SER A 17 -0.34 -10.86 16.91
CA SER A 17 -1.17 -12.07 16.77
C SER A 17 -1.25 -12.62 15.34
N GLY A 18 -0.63 -11.94 14.37
CA GLY A 18 -0.57 -12.42 12.97
C GLY A 18 -1.88 -12.26 12.20
N LEU A 19 -2.87 -11.54 12.74
CA LEU A 19 -4.07 -11.18 11.99
C LEU A 19 -3.73 -10.21 10.84
N PRO A 20 -4.51 -10.20 9.74
CA PRO A 20 -4.28 -9.25 8.66
C PRO A 20 -4.37 -7.81 9.17
N VAL A 21 -3.37 -7.00 8.83
CA VAL A 21 -3.14 -5.65 9.34
C VAL A 21 -4.39 -4.75 9.23
N ALA A 22 -5.16 -4.88 8.14
CA ALA A 22 -6.39 -4.11 7.94
C ALA A 22 -7.43 -4.34 9.05
N PHE A 23 -7.64 -5.59 9.47
CA PHE A 23 -8.57 -5.93 10.55
C PHE A 23 -8.07 -5.44 11.90
N VAL A 24 -6.76 -5.48 12.12
CA VAL A 24 -6.15 -5.03 13.37
C VAL A 24 -6.31 -3.52 13.52
N ILE A 25 -5.94 -2.74 12.51
CA ILE A 25 -6.01 -1.28 12.56
C ILE A 25 -7.46 -0.82 12.73
N GLY A 26 -8.39 -1.35 11.93
CA GLY A 26 -9.80 -0.99 12.01
C GLY A 26 -10.47 -1.47 13.29
N GLY A 27 -10.25 -2.74 13.66
CA GLY A 27 -10.88 -3.37 14.82
C GLY A 27 -10.43 -2.77 16.15
N VAL A 28 -9.12 -2.58 16.34
CA VAL A 28 -8.60 -1.95 17.56
C VAL A 28 -9.06 -0.49 17.67
N ALA A 29 -9.05 0.27 16.56
CA ALA A 29 -9.55 1.64 16.55
C ALA A 29 -11.04 1.72 16.96
N LEU A 30 -11.89 0.82 16.44
CA LEU A 30 -13.31 0.78 16.78
C LEU A 30 -13.56 0.32 18.22
N LEU A 31 -12.83 -0.69 18.71
CA LEU A 31 -12.94 -1.16 20.10
C LEU A 31 -12.57 -0.07 21.10
N VAL A 32 -11.47 0.62 20.85
CA VAL A 32 -10.99 1.71 21.72
C VAL A 32 -11.92 2.91 21.64
N ALA A 33 -12.42 3.27 20.45
CA ALA A 33 -13.39 4.35 20.30
C ALA A 33 -14.75 4.02 20.97
N GLY A 34 -15.23 2.78 20.88
CA GLY A 34 -16.45 2.32 21.55
C GLY A 34 -16.32 2.26 23.09
N LEU A 35 -15.15 1.87 23.61
CA LEU A 35 -14.87 2.01 25.04
C LEU A 35 -14.81 3.49 25.45
N GLY A 36 -14.27 4.35 24.59
CA GLY A 36 -14.17 5.79 24.83
C GLY A 36 -15.52 6.51 24.91
N THR A 37 -16.51 6.10 24.12
CA THR A 37 -17.86 6.66 24.17
C THR A 37 -18.59 6.23 25.44
N LEU A 38 -18.42 4.98 25.90
CA LEU A 38 -18.98 4.49 27.16
C LEU A 38 -18.37 5.19 28.39
N LEU A 39 -17.07 5.50 28.36
CA LEU A 39 -16.39 6.23 29.43
C LEU A 39 -16.64 7.76 29.37
N GLY A 40 -17.44 8.26 28.42
CA GLY A 40 -17.75 9.69 28.25
C GLY A 40 -16.56 10.56 27.80
N SER A 41 -15.46 9.91 27.40
CA SER A 41 -14.20 10.55 27.02
C SER A 41 -14.06 10.80 25.51
N PHE A 42 -15.01 10.29 24.73
CA PHE A 42 -15.02 10.33 23.27
C PHE A 42 -16.41 10.73 22.76
N ASP A 43 -16.47 11.73 21.87
CA ASP A 43 -17.74 12.22 21.33
C ASP A 43 -18.28 11.24 20.26
N PRO A 44 -19.50 10.70 20.42
CA PRO A 44 -20.10 9.77 19.47
C PRO A 44 -20.32 10.35 18.07
N VAL A 45 -20.28 11.69 17.90
CA VAL A 45 -20.31 12.35 16.59
C VAL A 45 -19.18 11.88 15.68
N PHE A 46 -17.98 11.63 16.22
CA PHE A 46 -16.87 11.15 15.40
C PHE A 46 -17.10 9.73 14.88
N LEU A 47 -17.77 8.86 15.65
CA LEU A 47 -18.14 7.51 15.19
C LEU A 47 -19.16 7.57 14.04
N GLN A 48 -20.12 8.50 14.09
CA GLN A 48 -21.13 8.65 13.05
C GLN A 48 -20.56 9.25 11.76
N ALA A 49 -19.48 10.03 11.85
CA ALA A 49 -18.77 10.57 10.68
C ALA A 49 -17.84 9.54 10.00
N LEU A 50 -17.48 8.44 10.68
CA LEU A 50 -16.57 7.42 10.14
C LEU A 50 -17.08 6.75 8.85
N PRO A 51 -18.34 6.29 8.74
CA PRO A 51 -18.84 5.69 7.51
C PRO A 51 -18.71 6.63 6.32
N ASN A 52 -19.10 7.90 6.49
CA ASN A 52 -19.04 8.88 5.41
C ASN A 52 -17.59 9.10 4.93
N ARG A 53 -16.65 9.22 5.87
CA ARG A 53 -15.20 9.32 5.58
C ARG A 53 -14.66 8.07 4.87
N LEU A 54 -15.10 6.88 5.26
CA LEU A 54 -14.73 5.63 4.63
C LEU A 54 -15.23 5.57 3.19
N PHE A 55 -16.50 5.91 2.95
CA PHE A 55 -17.06 5.96 1.60
C PHE A 55 -16.35 6.99 0.71
N ASP A 56 -16.05 8.18 1.22
CA ASP A 56 -15.25 9.19 0.50
C ASP A 56 -13.84 8.70 0.15
N THR A 57 -13.22 7.92 1.04
CA THR A 57 -11.89 7.37 0.78
C THR A 57 -11.97 6.29 -0.30
N LEU A 58 -12.96 5.40 -0.25
CA LEU A 58 -13.15 4.32 -1.23
C LEU A 58 -13.42 4.83 -2.65
N THR A 59 -14.08 5.99 -2.79
CA THR A 59 -14.34 6.64 -4.08
C THR A 59 -13.17 7.50 -4.57
N SER A 60 -12.12 7.66 -3.76
CA SER A 60 -10.95 8.47 -4.13
C SER A 60 -10.21 7.89 -5.34
N GLN A 61 -9.67 8.79 -6.16
CA GLN A 61 -8.85 8.45 -7.32
C GLN A 61 -7.59 7.64 -6.94
N THR A 62 -7.13 7.76 -5.69
CA THR A 62 -5.99 7.02 -5.15
C THR A 62 -6.26 5.52 -5.08
N LEU A 63 -7.44 5.11 -4.60
CA LEU A 63 -7.80 3.69 -4.57
C LEU A 63 -8.07 3.13 -5.97
N LEU A 64 -8.51 3.96 -6.92
CA LEU A 64 -8.60 3.60 -8.34
C LEU A 64 -7.22 3.39 -8.99
N ALA A 65 -6.17 4.04 -8.52
CA ALA A 65 -4.83 3.86 -9.04
C ALA A 65 -4.28 2.44 -8.75
N VAL A 66 -4.62 1.84 -7.61
CA VAL A 66 -4.15 0.49 -7.20
C VAL A 66 -4.54 -0.61 -8.21
N PRO A 67 -5.82 -0.79 -8.60
CA PRO A 67 -6.19 -1.81 -9.59
C PRO A 67 -5.65 -1.51 -10.99
N LEU A 68 -5.61 -0.24 -11.40
CA LEU A 68 -5.02 0.17 -12.68
C LEU A 68 -3.51 -0.13 -12.73
N PHE A 69 -2.83 0.05 -11.61
CA PHE A 69 -1.43 -0.28 -11.44
C PHE A 69 -1.17 -1.78 -11.59
N VAL A 70 -1.97 -2.60 -10.89
CA VAL A 70 -1.91 -4.05 -11.01
C VAL A 70 -2.21 -4.48 -12.45
N PHE A 71 -3.20 -3.87 -13.09
CA PHE A 71 -3.54 -4.15 -14.49
C PHE A 71 -2.37 -3.84 -15.44
N MET A 72 -1.72 -2.69 -15.29
CA MET A 72 -0.54 -2.33 -16.07
C MET A 72 0.60 -3.34 -15.84
N GLY A 73 0.89 -3.69 -14.58
CA GLY A 73 1.91 -4.67 -14.24
C GLY A 73 1.68 -6.02 -14.91
N VAL A 74 0.43 -6.53 -14.83
CA VAL A 74 0.03 -7.79 -15.47
C VAL A 74 0.10 -7.69 -17.01
N MET A 75 -0.29 -6.56 -17.60
CA MET A 75 -0.18 -6.36 -19.06
C MET A 75 1.28 -6.31 -19.53
N LEU A 76 2.17 -5.68 -18.77
CA LEU A 76 3.61 -5.66 -19.06
C LEU A 76 4.25 -7.06 -18.94
N GLU A 77 3.84 -7.84 -17.94
CA GLU A 77 4.27 -9.23 -17.78
C GLU A 77 3.77 -10.11 -18.94
N ARG A 78 2.49 -9.99 -19.30
CA ARG A 78 1.86 -10.81 -20.36
C ARG A 78 2.33 -10.47 -21.76
N SER A 79 2.68 -9.21 -22.03
CA SER A 79 3.17 -8.77 -23.35
C SER A 79 4.60 -9.21 -23.65
N ARG A 80 5.33 -9.79 -22.66
CA ARG A 80 6.78 -10.06 -22.73
C ARG A 80 7.62 -8.86 -23.15
N LEU A 81 7.07 -7.65 -23.10
CA LEU A 81 7.78 -6.42 -23.43
C LEU A 81 8.93 -6.19 -22.45
N ALA A 82 8.72 -6.50 -21.17
CA ALA A 82 9.77 -6.42 -20.16
C ALA A 82 10.97 -7.33 -20.50
N GLU A 83 10.71 -8.58 -20.91
CA GLU A 83 11.74 -9.55 -21.28
C GLU A 83 12.45 -9.19 -22.59
N ALA A 84 11.69 -8.74 -23.60
CA ALA A 84 12.22 -8.26 -24.86
C ALA A 84 13.11 -7.02 -24.67
N LEU A 85 12.69 -6.06 -23.85
CA LEU A 85 13.46 -4.87 -23.51
C LEU A 85 14.76 -5.25 -22.77
N LEU A 86 14.68 -6.10 -21.74
CA LEU A 86 15.85 -6.56 -21.00
C LEU A 86 16.86 -7.28 -21.90
N THR A 87 16.40 -8.11 -22.82
CA THR A 87 17.26 -8.82 -23.77
C THR A 87 17.95 -7.86 -24.75
N ARG A 88 17.24 -6.82 -25.23
CA ARG A 88 17.79 -5.79 -26.11
C ARG A 88 18.79 -4.88 -25.41
N VAL A 89 18.52 -4.51 -24.15
CA VAL A 89 19.45 -3.74 -23.32
C VAL A 89 20.70 -4.57 -23.01
N ALA A 90 20.53 -5.85 -22.64
CA ALA A 90 21.65 -6.76 -22.42
C ALA A 90 22.51 -6.94 -23.69
N ALA A 91 21.89 -6.99 -24.87
CA ALA A 91 22.61 -7.02 -26.14
C ALA A 91 23.41 -5.73 -26.41
N LEU A 92 22.92 -4.57 -25.95
CA LEU A 92 23.62 -3.28 -26.07
C LEU A 92 24.92 -3.24 -25.25
N PHE A 93 24.97 -3.92 -24.11
CA PHE A 93 26.16 -4.01 -23.25
C PHE A 93 27.13 -5.14 -23.65
N GLY A 94 26.81 -5.90 -24.71
CA GLY A 94 27.67 -6.94 -25.30
C GLY A 94 27.90 -8.19 -24.45
N GLN A 95 28.73 -9.13 -24.92
CA GLN A 95 29.07 -10.41 -24.24
C GLN A 95 29.90 -10.25 -22.95
N LYS A 96 30.05 -9.05 -22.39
CA LYS A 96 30.83 -8.87 -21.16
C LYS A 96 30.12 -9.57 -20.00
N ARG A 97 30.85 -10.43 -19.28
CA ARG A 97 30.41 -11.12 -18.06
C ARG A 97 29.87 -10.06 -17.07
N GLY A 98 28.54 -9.94 -16.97
CA GLY A 98 27.86 -8.92 -16.18
C GLY A 98 26.79 -8.10 -16.92
N GLY A 99 26.73 -8.16 -18.26
CA GLY A 99 25.76 -7.39 -19.06
C GLY A 99 24.29 -7.64 -18.70
N LEU A 100 23.95 -8.86 -18.27
CA LEU A 100 22.60 -9.20 -17.82
C LEU A 100 22.25 -8.54 -16.48
N ALA A 101 23.22 -8.40 -15.56
CA ALA A 101 23.00 -7.76 -14.27
C ALA A 101 22.81 -6.24 -14.43
N VAL A 102 23.61 -5.61 -15.30
CA VAL A 102 23.45 -4.19 -15.65
C VAL A 102 22.10 -3.94 -16.33
N ALA A 103 21.70 -4.81 -17.26
CA ALA A 103 20.40 -4.71 -17.91
C ALA A 103 19.23 -4.89 -16.92
N ALA A 104 19.34 -5.80 -15.95
CA ALA A 104 18.32 -5.99 -14.91
C ALA A 104 18.19 -4.76 -13.99
N ILE A 105 19.30 -4.13 -13.59
CA ILE A 105 19.27 -2.92 -12.76
C ILE A 105 18.65 -1.75 -13.53
N VAL A 106 19.06 -1.53 -14.78
CA VAL A 106 18.56 -0.43 -15.62
C VAL A 106 17.09 -0.65 -16.02
N GLY A 107 16.74 -1.86 -16.44
CA GLY A 107 15.36 -2.22 -16.79
C GLY A 107 14.43 -2.18 -15.57
N GLY A 108 14.91 -2.64 -14.41
CA GLY A 108 14.22 -2.51 -13.13
C GLY A 108 13.99 -1.05 -12.73
N ALA A 109 14.99 -0.17 -12.93
CA ALA A 109 14.86 1.25 -12.68
C ALA A 109 13.85 1.95 -13.61
N ILE A 110 13.82 1.60 -14.89
CA ILE A 110 12.85 2.14 -15.86
C ILE A 110 11.43 1.61 -15.58
N GLY A 111 11.31 0.34 -15.20
CA GLY A 111 10.06 -0.26 -14.73
C GLY A 111 9.54 0.45 -13.47
N ALA A 112 10.42 0.65 -12.47
CA ALA A 112 10.13 1.37 -11.24
C ALA A 112 9.76 2.86 -11.49
N ALA A 113 10.40 3.50 -12.46
CA ALA A 113 10.10 4.87 -12.85
C ALA A 113 8.76 4.99 -13.58
N SER A 114 8.43 4.02 -14.44
CA SER A 114 7.13 3.95 -15.15
C SER A 114 5.98 3.58 -14.23
N THR A 115 6.27 2.83 -13.16
CA THR A 115 5.34 2.62 -12.05
C THR A 115 5.15 3.87 -11.21
N GLY A 116 5.90 4.95 -11.51
CA GLY A 116 5.80 6.29 -10.94
C GLY A 116 5.29 6.23 -9.53
N ILE A 117 6.18 6.02 -8.54
CA ILE A 117 5.84 6.10 -7.13
C ILE A 117 5.10 7.44 -6.92
N VAL A 118 3.79 7.39 -7.07
CA VAL A 118 2.87 8.32 -6.48
C VAL A 118 2.95 7.88 -5.03
N GLY A 119 3.99 8.37 -4.35
CA GLY A 119 3.88 8.54 -2.91
C GLY A 119 2.53 9.23 -2.74
N PRO A 120 1.61 8.66 -1.95
CA PRO A 120 0.30 9.28 -1.73
C PRO A 120 0.58 10.69 -1.25
N SER A 121 0.44 11.65 -2.17
CA SER A 121 0.92 13.00 -1.96
C SER A 121 -0.25 13.80 -1.40
N ALA A 122 -0.13 14.05 -0.10
CA ALA A 122 -0.95 14.92 0.76
C ALA A 122 -2.40 14.48 1.02
#